data_AF-A0A533QJ59-F1
#
_entry.id   AF-A0A533QJ59-F1
#
_cell.length_a   1.000
_cell.length_b   1.000
_cell.length_c   1.000
_cell.angle_alpha   90.00
_cell.angle_beta   90.00
_cell.angle_gamma   90.00
#
_symmetry.space_group_name_H-M   'P 1'
#
loop_
_entity.id
_entity.type
_entity.pdbx_description
1 polymer ?
#
loop_
_entity_poly.entity_id
_entity_poly.type
_entity_poly.pdbx_seq_one_letter_code
_entity_poly.pdbx_strand_id
1 'polypeptide(L)'
;MSCCHLLAKTALLLSVLATTNASAAVPLKVVGFDDMSCRAWVASKSDAEQRAAYVAWVRGVLTGHNYANPGQQVSVISSNTVEQYVDRHCNEKPQGSFSDAALRLTDRLSGRNAPITK
;
A
#
# COMPACT_ATOMS: atom_id res chain seq x y z
N MET A 1 13.52 -4.45 -54.99
CA MET A 1 14.06 -5.05 -53.73
C MET A 1 14.32 -4.02 -52.61
N SER A 2 14.09 -2.72 -52.80
CA SER A 2 14.42 -1.67 -51.81
C SER A 2 13.33 -1.42 -50.72
N CYS A 3 12.06 -1.67 -51.04
CA CYS A 3 10.92 -1.37 -50.14
C CYS A 3 10.87 -2.28 -48.90
N CYS A 4 11.23 -3.56 -49.03
CA CYS A 4 11.25 -4.51 -47.91
C CYS A 4 12.29 -4.16 -46.83
N HIS A 5 13.42 -3.54 -47.22
CA HIS A 5 14.45 -3.11 -46.28
C HIS A 5 14.06 -1.87 -45.47
N LEU A 6 13.23 -0.99 -46.05
CA LEU A 6 12.72 0.18 -45.36
C LEU A 6 11.68 -0.21 -44.29
N LEU A 7 10.79 -1.14 -44.65
CA LEU A 7 9.75 -1.69 -43.74
C LEU A 7 10.35 -2.48 -42.57
N ALA A 8 11.42 -3.25 -42.81
CA ALA A 8 12.11 -3.98 -41.73
C ALA A 8 12.82 -3.04 -40.75
N LYS A 9 13.38 -1.92 -41.24
CA LYS A 9 14.08 -0.93 -40.39
C LYS A 9 13.12 -0.10 -39.54
N THR A 10 11.95 0.28 -40.07
CA THR A 10 10.93 0.98 -39.29
C THR A 10 10.30 0.10 -38.22
N ALA A 11 10.04 -1.19 -38.51
CA ALA A 11 9.53 -2.13 -37.51
C ALA A 11 10.49 -2.33 -36.33
N LEU A 12 11.81 -2.36 -36.57
CA LEU A 12 12.82 -2.50 -35.52
C LEU A 12 12.93 -1.25 -34.63
N LEU A 13 12.75 -0.05 -35.20
CA LEU A 13 12.77 1.21 -34.45
C LEU A 13 11.55 1.36 -33.53
N LEU A 14 10.39 0.84 -33.93
CA LEU A 14 9.17 0.84 -33.10
C LEU A 14 9.25 -0.12 -31.90
N SER A 15 10.00 -1.23 -32.00
CA SER A 15 10.20 -2.14 -30.85
C SER A 15 11.07 -1.57 -29.73
N VAL A 16 11.96 -0.61 -30.02
CA VAL A 16 12.84 0.01 -29.01
C VAL A 16 12.08 1.03 -28.15
N LEU A 17 11.01 1.63 -28.67
CA LEU A 17 10.18 2.60 -27.93
C LEU A 17 9.14 1.95 -27.02
N ALA A 18 8.96 0.63 -27.10
CA ALA A 18 7.99 -0.12 -26.31
C ALA A 18 8.50 -0.60 -24.95
N THR A 19 9.73 -0.23 -24.55
CA THR A 19 10.17 -0.40 -23.17
C THR A 19 9.44 0.64 -22.31
N THR A 20 8.24 0.29 -21.88
CA THR A 20 7.55 1.01 -20.82
C THR A 20 8.51 1.06 -19.64
N ASN A 21 8.91 2.27 -19.26
CA ASN A 21 9.54 2.48 -17.97
C ASN A 21 8.50 2.10 -16.92
N ALA A 22 8.47 0.84 -16.52
CA ALA A 22 7.85 0.41 -15.28
C ALA A 22 8.63 1.13 -14.19
N SER A 23 8.18 2.34 -13.84
CA SER A 23 8.74 3.11 -12.74
C SER A 23 8.56 2.24 -11.50
N ALA A 24 9.61 1.53 -11.10
CA ALA A 24 9.60 0.78 -9.85
C ALA A 24 9.29 1.80 -8.75
N ALA A 25 8.15 1.63 -8.08
CA ALA A 25 7.78 2.48 -6.98
C ALA A 25 8.90 2.37 -5.93
N VAL A 26 9.54 3.50 -5.60
CA VAL A 26 10.55 3.52 -4.54
C VAL A 26 9.86 3.03 -3.27
N PRO A 27 10.35 1.95 -2.63
CA PRO A 27 9.73 1.42 -1.43
C PRO A 27 9.66 2.50 -0.36
N LEU A 28 8.47 2.73 0.19
CA LEU A 28 8.28 3.66 1.29
C LEU A 28 9.09 3.15 2.49
N LYS A 29 9.97 3.99 3.06
CA LYS A 29 10.64 3.69 4.31
C LYS A 29 9.64 3.83 5.46
N VAL A 30 9.17 2.70 5.97
CA VAL A 30 8.23 2.65 7.10
C VAL A 30 9.02 2.55 8.40
N VAL A 31 8.69 3.42 9.37
CA VAL A 31 9.22 3.37 10.74
C VAL A 31 8.17 2.75 11.65
N GLY A 32 8.51 1.65 12.32
CA GLY A 32 7.58 0.90 13.17
C GLY A 32 8.29 -0.10 14.06
N PHE A 33 7.62 -1.20 14.37
CA PHE A 33 8.16 -2.31 15.15
C PHE A 33 9.33 -3.00 14.43
N ASP A 34 10.15 -3.75 15.18
CA ASP A 34 11.25 -4.55 14.62
C ASP A 34 10.74 -5.61 13.62
N ASP A 35 9.55 -6.18 13.89
CA ASP A 35 8.85 -7.09 12.98
C ASP A 35 7.51 -6.48 12.54
N MET A 36 7.47 -5.96 11.32
CA MET A 36 6.28 -5.39 10.68
C MET A 36 5.53 -6.42 9.80
N SER A 37 5.66 -7.72 10.08
CA SER A 37 4.99 -8.77 9.32
C SER A 37 3.55 -9.02 9.77
N CYS A 38 2.74 -9.53 8.86
CA CYS A 38 1.41 -10.03 9.20
C CYS A 38 1.46 -11.22 10.17
N ARG A 39 2.56 -11.99 10.18
CA ARG A 39 2.77 -13.06 11.15
C ARG A 39 2.92 -12.53 12.56
N ALA A 40 3.69 -11.45 12.76
CA ALA A 40 3.85 -10.81 14.05
C ALA A 40 2.54 -10.21 14.56
N TRP A 41 1.75 -9.58 13.65
CA TRP A 41 0.39 -9.16 13.97
C TRP A 41 -0.45 -10.34 14.47
N VAL A 42 -0.51 -11.47 13.76
CA VAL A 42 -1.31 -12.63 14.19
C VAL A 42 -0.84 -13.16 15.54
N ALA A 43 0.48 -13.28 15.75
CA ALA A 43 1.07 -13.78 16.99
C ALA A 43 0.73 -12.89 18.19
N SER A 44 0.55 -11.58 18.00
CA SER A 44 0.23 -10.66 19.10
C SER A 44 -1.18 -10.83 19.66
N LYS A 45 -2.02 -11.72 19.12
CA LYS A 45 -3.41 -11.92 19.58
C LYS A 45 -3.52 -12.33 21.05
N SER A 46 -2.54 -13.06 21.56
CA SER A 46 -2.49 -13.50 22.96
C SER A 46 -1.89 -12.45 23.91
N ASP A 47 -1.40 -11.33 23.39
CA ASP A 47 -0.78 -10.26 24.16
C ASP A 47 -1.55 -8.96 23.92
N ALA A 48 -2.39 -8.59 24.88
CA ALA A 48 -3.28 -7.44 24.78
C ALA A 48 -2.50 -6.12 24.68
N GLU A 49 -1.35 -6.01 25.35
CA GLU A 49 -0.55 -4.79 25.35
C GLU A 49 0.15 -4.63 23.99
N GLN A 50 0.78 -5.70 23.50
CA GLN A 50 1.41 -5.70 22.18
C GLN A 50 0.36 -5.44 21.07
N ARG A 51 -0.83 -6.05 21.17
CA ARG A 51 -1.94 -5.79 20.24
C ARG A 51 -2.34 -4.32 20.28
N ALA A 52 -2.50 -3.73 21.46
CA ALA A 52 -2.84 -2.32 21.61
C ALA A 52 -1.77 -1.40 21.01
N ALA A 53 -0.48 -1.73 21.16
CA ALA A 53 0.61 -0.99 20.54
C ALA A 53 0.52 -1.01 19.00
N TYR A 54 0.27 -2.17 18.39
CA TYR A 54 0.05 -2.26 16.94
C TYR A 54 -1.12 -1.38 16.49
N VAL A 55 -2.26 -1.43 17.20
CA VAL A 55 -3.43 -0.60 16.88
C VAL A 55 -3.11 0.89 17.02
N ALA A 56 -2.41 1.30 18.08
CA ALA A 56 -1.99 2.68 18.28
C ALA A 56 -1.07 3.16 17.14
N TRP A 57 -0.17 2.30 16.67
CA TRP A 57 0.69 2.62 15.53
C TRP A 57 -0.13 2.87 14.24
N VAL A 58 -1.12 2.04 13.92
CA VAL A 58 -2.00 2.29 12.75
C VAL A 58 -2.73 3.63 12.89
N ARG A 59 -3.24 3.95 14.09
CA ARG A 59 -3.89 5.25 14.34
C ARG A 59 -2.90 6.41 14.16
N GLY A 60 -1.64 6.22 14.56
CA GLY A 60 -0.56 7.17 14.28
C GLY A 60 -0.34 7.39 12.79
N VAL A 61 -0.36 6.33 11.98
CA VAL A 61 -0.27 6.42 10.50
C VAL A 61 -1.43 7.24 9.93
N LEU A 62 -2.67 7.01 10.39
CA LEU A 62 -3.84 7.79 9.98
C LEU A 62 -3.71 9.27 10.34
N THR A 63 -3.21 9.58 11.54
CA THR A 63 -2.90 10.96 11.95
C THR A 63 -1.85 11.60 11.04
N GLY A 64 -0.77 10.87 10.74
CA GLY A 64 0.27 11.33 9.82
C GLY A 64 -0.27 11.63 8.41
N HIS A 65 -1.19 10.79 7.91
CA HIS A 65 -1.90 11.05 6.65
C HIS A 65 -2.72 12.34 6.71
N ASN A 66 -3.50 12.55 7.77
CA ASN A 66 -4.30 13.77 7.94
C ASN A 66 -3.43 15.02 8.00
N TYR A 67 -2.28 14.94 8.67
CA TYR A 67 -1.31 16.03 8.73
C TYR A 67 -0.72 16.37 7.36
N ALA A 68 -0.33 15.35 6.59
CA ALA A 68 0.25 15.53 5.26
C ALA A 68 -0.78 15.92 4.19
N ASN A 69 -2.05 15.53 4.35
CA ASN A 69 -3.10 15.69 3.34
C ASN A 69 -4.39 16.32 3.93
N PRO A 70 -4.41 17.63 4.25
CA PRO A 70 -5.56 18.27 4.89
C PRO A 70 -6.87 18.20 4.10
N GLY A 71 -6.81 18.06 2.77
CA GLY A 71 -7.98 17.92 1.90
C GLY A 71 -8.53 16.49 1.77
N GLN A 72 -7.86 15.49 2.35
CA GLN A 72 -8.26 14.07 2.28
C GLN A 72 -8.21 13.43 3.67
N GLN A 73 -8.71 14.15 4.67
CA GLN A 73 -8.70 13.69 6.04
C GLN A 73 -9.60 12.47 6.24
N VAL A 74 -9.12 11.57 7.07
CA VAL A 74 -9.82 10.40 7.57
C VAL A 74 -10.43 10.73 8.93
N SER A 75 -11.68 10.34 9.14
CA SER A 75 -12.38 10.48 10.42
C SER A 75 -11.86 9.50 11.47
N VAL A 76 -12.14 9.79 12.74
CA VAL A 76 -11.78 8.88 13.84
C VAL A 76 -12.54 7.56 13.68
N ILE A 77 -11.80 6.44 13.72
CA ILE A 77 -12.35 5.08 13.70
C ILE A 77 -12.10 4.37 15.03
N SER A 78 -12.90 3.33 15.33
CA SER A 78 -12.71 2.53 16.54
C SER A 78 -11.46 1.63 16.43
N SER A 79 -10.86 1.26 17.57
CA SER A 79 -9.77 0.27 17.60
C SER A 79 -10.20 -1.07 17.00
N ASN A 80 -11.42 -1.50 17.29
CA ASN A 80 -12.00 -2.73 16.73
C ASN A 80 -12.09 -2.68 15.19
N THR A 81 -12.38 -1.51 14.60
CA THR A 81 -12.39 -1.33 13.14
C THR A 81 -10.99 -1.49 12.55
N VAL A 82 -9.96 -0.96 13.22
CA VAL A 82 -8.56 -1.16 12.84
C VAL A 82 -8.22 -2.66 12.89
N GLU A 83 -8.48 -3.30 14.02
CA GLU A 83 -8.17 -4.72 14.24
C GLU A 83 -8.81 -5.61 13.18
N GLN A 84 -10.12 -5.48 12.96
CA GLN A 84 -10.84 -6.28 11.96
C GLN A 84 -10.29 -6.08 10.54
N TYR A 85 -9.92 -4.86 10.18
CA TYR A 85 -9.35 -4.59 8.88
C TYR A 85 -7.99 -5.28 8.71
N VAL A 86 -7.11 -5.12 9.71
CA VAL A 86 -5.77 -5.70 9.68
C VAL A 86 -5.83 -7.22 9.74
N ASP A 87 -6.70 -7.79 10.57
CA ASP A 87 -6.95 -9.24 10.62
C ASP A 87 -7.31 -9.79 9.25
N ARG A 88 -8.30 -9.19 8.57
CA ARG A 88 -8.67 -9.61 7.21
C ARG A 88 -7.49 -9.49 6.25
N HIS A 89 -6.80 -8.34 6.26
CA HIS A 89 -5.67 -8.12 5.36
C HIS A 89 -4.58 -9.18 5.55
N CYS A 90 -4.22 -9.47 6.79
CA CYS A 90 -3.16 -10.42 7.12
C CYS A 90 -3.58 -11.87 6.94
N ASN A 91 -4.87 -12.20 7.08
CA ASN A 91 -5.39 -13.52 6.72
C ASN A 91 -5.33 -13.77 5.20
N GLU A 92 -5.62 -12.75 4.39
CA GLU A 92 -5.49 -12.84 2.93
C GLU A 92 -4.02 -12.88 2.47
N LYS A 93 -3.11 -12.25 3.23
CA LYS A 93 -1.70 -12.07 2.87
C LYS A 93 -0.79 -12.46 4.04
N PRO A 94 -0.68 -13.75 4.38
CA PRO A 94 0.02 -14.19 5.58
C PRO A 94 1.54 -13.94 5.56
N GLN A 95 2.15 -13.89 4.37
CA GLN A 95 3.56 -13.49 4.19
C GLN A 95 3.71 -11.99 3.88
N GLY A 96 2.64 -11.22 4.00
CA GLY A 96 2.60 -9.79 3.76
C GLY A 96 3.09 -8.97 4.95
N SER A 97 3.05 -7.64 4.79
CA SER A 97 3.41 -6.70 5.84
C SER A 97 2.17 -6.15 6.54
N PHE A 98 2.25 -6.05 7.86
CA PHE A 98 1.31 -5.30 8.68
C PHE A 98 1.28 -3.80 8.32
N SER A 99 2.43 -3.23 7.90
CA SER A 99 2.47 -1.82 7.47
C SER A 99 1.66 -1.56 6.21
N ASP A 100 1.64 -2.50 5.25
CA ASP A 100 0.78 -2.40 4.07
C ASP A 100 -0.69 -2.37 4.47
N ALA A 101 -1.11 -3.16 5.46
CA ALA A 101 -2.48 -3.10 5.98
C ALA A 101 -2.84 -1.67 6.47
N ALA A 102 -1.95 -1.00 7.20
CA ALA A 102 -2.19 0.37 7.66
C ALA A 102 -2.27 1.36 6.48
N LEU A 103 -1.35 1.28 5.51
CA LEU A 103 -1.33 2.18 4.35
C LEU A 103 -2.57 1.97 3.46
N ARG A 104 -3.00 0.72 3.26
CA ARG A 104 -4.21 0.39 2.50
C ARG A 104 -5.49 0.82 3.23
N LEU A 105 -5.49 0.79 4.56
CA LEU A 105 -6.58 1.36 5.35
C LEU A 105 -6.67 2.88 5.13
N THR A 106 -5.53 3.58 5.15
CA THR A 106 -5.46 5.01 4.82
C THR A 106 -5.99 5.30 3.43
N ASP A 107 -5.54 4.56 2.39
CA ASP A 107 -6.00 4.77 1.02
C ASP A 107 -7.52 4.54 0.88
N ARG A 108 -8.06 3.53 1.59
CA ARG A 108 -9.49 3.22 1.60
C ARG A 108 -10.31 4.33 2.25
N LEU A 109 -9.87 4.84 3.40
CA LEU A 109 -10.63 5.83 4.17
C LEU A 109 -10.51 7.24 3.60
N SER A 110 -9.37 7.58 3.00
CA SER A 110 -9.14 8.90 2.38
C SER A 110 -9.81 9.07 1.01
N GLY A 111 -10.37 8.00 0.44
CA GLY A 111 -10.93 8.02 -0.90
C GLY A 111 -9.87 8.12 -2.01
N ARG A 112 -8.57 7.98 -1.70
CA ARG A 112 -7.48 8.00 -2.69
C ARG A 112 -7.65 6.92 -3.78
N ASN A 113 -8.31 5.81 -3.44
CA ASN A 113 -8.62 4.74 -4.39
C ASN A 113 -10.06 4.81 -4.95
N ALA A 114 -10.79 5.91 -4.73
CA ALA A 114 -12.11 6.09 -5.32
C ALA A 114 -11.99 6.17 -6.86
N PRO A 115 -12.95 5.59 -7.62
CA PRO A 115 -13.00 5.78 -9.06
C PRO A 115 -13.03 7.28 -9.38
N ILE A 116 -12.20 7.74 -10.32
CA ILE A 116 -12.24 9.12 -10.80
C ILE A 116 -13.56 9.33 -11.53
N THR A 117 -14.55 9.93 -10.88
CA THR A 117 -15.74 10.46 -11.54
C THR A 117 -15.34 11.73 -12.30
N LYS A 118 -15.34 11.65 -13.63
CA LYS A 118 -15.22 12.80 -14.54
C LYS A 118 -16.54 13.52 -14.68
#